data_AF-Q8TKA4-F1
#
_entry.id   AF-Q8TKA4-F1
#
_cell.length_a   1.000
_cell.length_b   1.000
_cell.length_c   1.000
_cell.angle_alpha   90.00
_cell.angle_beta   90.00
_cell.angle_gamma   90.00
#
_symmetry.space_group_name_H-M   'P 1'
#
loop_
_entity.id
_entity.type
_entity.pdbx_description
1 polymer ?
#
loop_
_entity_poly.entity_id
_entity_poly.type
_entity_poly.pdbx_seq_one_letter_code
_entity_poly.pdbx_strand_id
1 'polypeptide(L)'
;MSEVNFNSKAFTYAKNSLVQKSASEVLLNLLSIQPGEDVLDLCCGPGHITKKYEQLFRSCGFDVIHSELREESNLFSPEEAYKIYQSGAENGYLNQSFYTETLTEDYISSFRELVKEAFEEQTDDSDMIDLKFKRIYLIAKKQ
;
A
#
# COMPACT_ATOMS: atom_id res chain seq x y z
N MET A 1 18.12 -23.12 8.42
CA MET A 1 17.25 -21.93 8.28
C MET A 1 15.83 -22.44 8.06
N SER A 2 14.88 -22.10 8.92
CA SER A 2 13.48 -22.51 8.74
C SER A 2 12.88 -21.79 7.53
N GLU A 3 12.15 -22.55 6.71
CA GLU A 3 11.42 -22.06 5.55
C GLU A 3 10.46 -20.95 5.98
N VAL A 4 10.69 -19.71 5.53
CA VAL A 4 9.79 -18.60 5.80
C VAL A 4 8.52 -18.82 4.99
N ASN A 5 7.47 -19.30 5.65
CA ASN A 5 6.17 -19.51 5.03
C ASN A 5 5.48 -18.14 4.80
N PHE A 6 5.58 -17.61 3.58
CA PHE A 6 5.04 -16.30 3.19
C PHE A 6 3.52 -16.15 3.41
N ASN A 7 2.75 -17.25 3.42
CA ASN A 7 1.30 -17.19 3.64
C ASN A 7 0.96 -16.75 5.07
N SER A 8 1.74 -17.16 6.07
CA SER A 8 1.48 -16.79 7.47
C SER A 8 1.74 -15.30 7.71
N LYS A 9 2.78 -14.72 7.09
CA LYS A 9 3.07 -13.29 7.16
C LYS A 9 2.04 -12.44 6.39
N ALA A 10 1.57 -12.91 5.24
CA ALA A 10 0.50 -12.24 4.49
C ALA A 10 -0.82 -12.19 5.29
N PHE A 11 -1.14 -13.26 6.03
CA PHE A 11 -2.31 -13.30 6.91
C PHE A 11 -2.17 -12.32 8.09
N THR A 12 -0.99 -12.26 8.71
CA THR A 12 -0.69 -11.31 9.79
C THR A 12 -0.74 -9.86 9.30
N TYR A 13 -0.20 -9.57 8.11
CA TYR A 13 -0.28 -8.25 7.50
C TYR A 13 -1.72 -7.85 7.20
N ALA A 14 -2.53 -8.75 6.63
CA ALA A 14 -3.96 -8.51 6.39
C ALA A 14 -4.75 -8.28 7.69
N LYS A 15 -4.38 -8.96 8.79
CA LYS A 15 -4.98 -8.76 10.10
C LYS A 15 -4.61 -7.40 10.71
N ASN A 16 -3.41 -6.92 10.45
CA ASN A 16 -2.85 -5.73 11.10
C ASN A 16 -3.01 -4.43 10.27
N SER A 17 -3.37 -4.50 8.99
CA SER A 17 -3.61 -3.33 8.12
C SER A 17 -4.99 -2.69 8.33
N LEU A 18 -5.40 -2.58 9.59
CA LEU A 18 -6.70 -2.05 10.04
C LEU A 18 -6.95 -0.61 9.54
N VAL A 19 -5.92 0.23 9.55
CA VAL A 19 -6.00 1.63 9.11
C VAL A 19 -6.11 1.71 7.59
N GLN A 20 -5.29 0.97 6.82
CA GLN A 20 -5.44 0.97 5.36
C GLN A 20 -6.79 0.43 4.93
N LYS A 21 -7.31 -0.59 5.63
CA LYS A 21 -8.63 -1.14 5.35
C LYS A 21 -9.73 -0.09 5.57
N SER A 22 -9.79 0.54 6.75
CA SER A 22 -10.82 1.55 7.03
C SER A 22 -10.68 2.78 6.12
N ALA A 23 -9.45 3.23 5.86
CA ALA A 23 -9.19 4.35 4.95
C ALA A 23 -9.61 4.00 3.51
N SER A 24 -9.34 2.78 3.03
CA SER A 24 -9.77 2.34 1.70
C SER A 24 -11.30 2.30 1.58
N GLU A 25 -12.02 1.85 2.60
CA GLU A 25 -13.48 1.82 2.60
C GLU A 25 -14.08 3.24 2.56
N VAL A 26 -13.49 4.19 3.30
CA VAL A 26 -13.88 5.61 3.25
C VAL A 26 -13.56 6.23 1.89
N LEU A 27 -12.34 6.01 1.36
CA LEU A 27 -11.93 6.53 0.05
C LEU A 27 -12.79 5.99 -1.09
N LEU A 28 -13.12 4.70 -1.07
CA LEU A 28 -14.02 4.09 -2.05
C LEU A 28 -15.42 4.71 -2.02
N ASN A 29 -15.95 5.03 -0.82
CA ASN A 29 -17.22 5.73 -0.70
C ASN A 29 -17.13 7.18 -1.19
N LEU A 30 -16.02 7.87 -0.91
CA LEU A 30 -15.80 9.25 -1.34
C LEU A 30 -15.60 9.37 -2.85
N LEU A 31 -14.95 8.39 -3.48
CA LEU A 31 -14.78 8.34 -4.94
C LEU A 31 -16.12 8.35 -5.67
N SER A 32 -17.21 7.87 -5.04
CA SER A 32 -18.58 7.95 -5.55
C SER A 32 -18.68 7.57 -7.03
N ILE A 33 -17.99 6.50 -7.42
CA ILE A 33 -17.83 6.07 -8.82
C ILE A 33 -19.21 5.88 -9.46
N GLN A 34 -19.47 6.61 -10.53
CA GLN A 34 -20.75 6.59 -11.23
C GLN A 34 -20.77 5.62 -12.42
N PRO A 35 -21.96 5.16 -12.85
CA PRO A 35 -22.13 4.52 -14.16
C PRO A 35 -21.55 5.41 -15.28
N GLY A 36 -20.76 4.84 -16.20
CA GLY A 36 -20.04 5.55 -17.26
C GLY A 36 -18.59 5.99 -16.98
N GLU A 37 -18.13 6.07 -15.73
CA GLU A 37 -16.76 6.54 -15.43
C GLU A 37 -15.69 5.46 -15.63
N ASP A 38 -14.57 5.84 -16.26
CA ASP A 38 -13.34 5.06 -16.35
C ASP A 38 -12.52 5.27 -15.06
N VAL A 39 -12.23 4.19 -14.33
CA VAL A 39 -11.50 4.25 -13.06
C VAL A 39 -10.27 3.35 -13.11
N LEU A 40 -9.12 3.91 -12.77
CA LEU A 40 -7.84 3.21 -12.67
C LEU A 40 -7.28 3.43 -11.27
N ASP A 41 -7.21 2.36 -10.47
CA ASP A 41 -6.60 2.36 -9.13
C ASP A 41 -5.20 1.75 -9.21
N LEU A 42 -4.19 2.51 -8.78
CA LEU A 42 -2.77 2.15 -8.79
C LEU A 42 -2.24 2.13 -7.36
N CYS A 43 -2.69 1.18 -6.53
CA CYS A 43 -2.21 1.03 -5.15
C CYS A 43 -1.49 -0.31 -4.91
N CYS A 44 -0.46 -0.31 -4.05
CA CYS A 44 0.35 -1.49 -3.67
C CYS A 44 -0.24 -2.29 -2.48
N GLY A 45 -1.58 -2.35 -2.39
CA GLY A 45 -2.30 -2.90 -1.25
C GLY A 45 -2.21 -4.43 -1.11
N PRO A 46 -2.57 -4.98 0.07
CA PRO A 46 -2.52 -6.42 0.31
C PRO A 46 -3.47 -7.22 -0.62
N GLY A 47 -3.03 -8.41 -1.04
CA GLY A 47 -3.72 -9.24 -2.04
C GLY A 47 -5.16 -9.67 -1.76
N HIS A 48 -5.65 -9.53 -0.52
CA HIS A 48 -7.06 -9.76 -0.22
C HIS A 48 -7.98 -8.65 -0.77
N ILE A 49 -7.42 -7.48 -1.11
CA ILE A 49 -8.19 -6.40 -1.73
C ILE A 49 -8.43 -6.70 -3.21
N THR A 50 -7.55 -7.45 -3.90
CA THR A 50 -7.72 -7.84 -5.32
C THR A 50 -9.07 -8.50 -5.60
N LYS A 51 -9.46 -9.50 -4.80
CA LYS A 51 -10.76 -10.18 -4.96
C LYS A 51 -11.93 -9.26 -4.64
N LYS A 52 -11.77 -8.34 -3.69
CA LYS A 52 -12.80 -7.34 -3.37
C LYS A 52 -12.96 -6.31 -4.48
N TYR A 53 -11.86 -5.87 -5.10
CA TYR A 53 -11.90 -4.98 -6.26
C TYR A 53 -12.60 -5.65 -7.43
N GLU A 54 -12.24 -6.89 -7.77
CA GLU A 54 -12.94 -7.61 -8.84
C GLU A 54 -14.45 -7.71 -8.57
N GLN A 55 -14.85 -8.12 -7.35
CA GLN A 55 -16.27 -8.20 -6.98
C GLN A 55 -16.96 -6.84 -7.04
N LEU A 56 -16.30 -5.78 -6.57
CA LEU A 56 -16.80 -4.41 -6.60
C LEU A 56 -17.04 -3.97 -8.04
N PHE A 57 -16.04 -4.10 -8.91
CA PHE A 57 -16.14 -3.74 -10.33
C PHE A 57 -17.27 -4.50 -11.01
N ARG A 58 -17.39 -5.81 -10.78
CA ARG A 58 -18.52 -6.60 -11.30
C ARG A 58 -19.86 -6.09 -10.76
N SER A 59 -19.96 -5.75 -9.47
CA SER A 59 -21.20 -5.21 -8.88
C SER A 59 -21.59 -3.85 -9.44
N CYS A 60 -20.62 -3.07 -9.93
CA CYS A 60 -20.83 -1.79 -10.60
C CYS A 60 -21.07 -1.92 -12.12
N GLY A 61 -21.29 -3.15 -12.63
CA GLY A 61 -21.63 -3.39 -14.04
C GLY A 61 -20.44 -3.44 -14.99
N PHE A 62 -19.21 -3.55 -14.48
CA PHE A 62 -18.04 -3.79 -15.32
C PHE A 62 -17.85 -5.27 -15.60
N ASP A 63 -17.42 -5.59 -16.81
CA ASP A 63 -16.85 -6.89 -17.14
C ASP A 63 -15.35 -6.88 -16.85
N VAL A 64 -14.92 -7.69 -15.89
CA VAL A 64 -13.50 -7.80 -15.50
C VAL A 64 -12.80 -8.80 -16.41
N ILE A 65 -11.91 -8.30 -17.27
CA ILE A 65 -11.17 -9.02 -18.30
C ILE A 65 -9.90 -9.66 -17.72
N HIS A 66 -9.20 -8.94 -16.83
CA HIS A 66 -7.99 -9.41 -16.17
C HIS A 66 -7.95 -8.93 -14.72
N SER A 67 -7.46 -9.77 -13.82
CA SER A 67 -7.27 -9.45 -12.41
C SER A 67 -6.14 -10.32 -11.86
N GLU A 68 -5.02 -9.71 -11.50
CA GLU A 68 -3.81 -10.39 -11.03
C GLU A 68 -3.19 -9.62 -9.88
N LEU A 69 -2.68 -10.34 -8.89
CA LEU A 69 -1.76 -9.79 -7.92
C LEU A 69 -0.34 -10.22 -8.31
N ARG A 70 0.54 -9.27 -8.55
CA ARG A 70 1.93 -9.52 -8.88
C ARG A 70 2.84 -8.93 -7.81
N GLU A 71 3.85 -9.68 -7.40
CA GLU A 71 4.96 -9.14 -6.63
C GLU A 71 6.01 -8.62 -7.61
N GLU A 72 6.43 -7.38 -7.40
CA GLU A 72 7.49 -6.73 -8.15
C GLU A 72 8.52 -6.24 -7.16
N SER A 73 9.78 -6.29 -7.55
CA SER A 73 10.84 -5.72 -6.74
C SER A 73 11.78 -4.91 -7.59
N ASN A 74 12.36 -3.87 -6.99
CA ASN A 74 13.37 -3.04 -7.57
C ASN A 74 14.38 -2.68 -6.48
N LEU A 75 15.64 -2.53 -6.88
CA LEU A 75 16.70 -2.08 -6.01
C LEU A 75 16.69 -0.56 -5.92
N PHE A 76 16.72 -0.03 -4.71
CA PHE A 76 16.82 1.40 -4.44
C PHE A 76 17.91 1.67 -3.42
N SER A 77 18.55 2.83 -3.51
CA SER A 77 19.32 3.35 -2.38
C SER A 77 18.40 3.66 -1.19
N PRO A 78 18.91 3.72 0.04
CA PRO A 78 18.13 4.14 1.21
C PRO A 78 17.43 5.48 1.02
N GLU A 79 18.09 6.44 0.38
CA GLU A 79 17.50 7.77 0.11
C GLU A 79 16.31 7.69 -0.85
N GLU A 80 16.40 6.87 -1.90
CA GLU A 80 15.30 6.66 -2.85
C GLU A 80 14.12 5.92 -2.20
N ALA A 81 14.40 4.88 -1.42
CA ALA A 81 13.37 4.17 -0.65
C ALA A 81 12.66 5.10 0.33
N TYR A 82 13.41 5.98 1.00
CA TYR A 82 12.85 7.00 1.88
C TYR A 82 11.96 7.98 1.12
N LYS A 83 12.36 8.48 -0.06
CA LYS A 83 11.52 9.34 -0.91
C LYS A 83 10.20 8.66 -1.31
N ILE A 84 10.24 7.36 -1.62
CA ILE A 84 9.04 6.57 -1.90
C ILE A 84 8.13 6.54 -0.66
N TYR A 85 8.68 6.28 0.52
CA TYR A 85 7.93 6.33 1.78
C TYR A 85 7.28 7.70 2.03
N GLN A 86 8.02 8.80 1.83
CA GLN A 86 7.53 10.16 2.01
C GLN A 86 6.36 10.50 1.07
N SER A 87 6.39 9.98 -0.16
CA SER A 87 5.36 10.25 -1.17
C SER A 87 3.97 9.71 -0.85
N GLY A 88 3.84 8.79 0.13
CA GLY A 88 2.55 8.20 0.46
C GLY A 88 2.41 7.80 1.92
N ALA A 89 3.23 6.86 2.37
CA ALA A 89 3.09 6.25 3.70
C ALA A 89 3.31 7.27 4.83
N GLU A 90 4.25 8.21 4.69
CA GLU A 90 4.51 9.25 5.69
C GLU A 90 3.26 10.04 6.05
N ASN A 91 2.47 10.43 5.04
CA ASN A 91 1.22 11.17 5.25
C ASN A 91 0.23 10.38 6.13
N GLY A 92 0.22 9.06 6.02
CA GLY A 92 -0.63 8.21 6.86
C GLY A 92 -0.21 8.17 8.34
N TYR A 93 1.06 8.42 8.64
CA TYR A 93 1.60 8.38 10.00
C TYR A 93 1.76 9.76 10.65
N LEU A 94 2.03 10.80 9.85
CA LEU A 94 2.47 12.10 10.35
C LEU A 94 1.55 13.27 9.95
N ASN A 95 0.43 13.00 9.27
CA ASN A 95 -0.56 14.05 9.00
C ASN A 95 -1.42 14.30 10.24
N GLN A 96 -1.25 15.47 10.85
CA GLN A 96 -2.01 15.92 12.01
C GLN A 96 -3.54 15.79 11.83
N SER A 97 -4.03 15.92 10.60
CA SER A 97 -5.47 15.86 10.30
C SER A 97 -6.09 14.48 10.56
N PHE A 98 -5.27 13.43 10.72
CA PHE A 98 -5.71 12.07 11.02
C PHE A 98 -5.70 11.73 12.52
N TYR A 99 -5.24 12.65 13.37
CA TYR A 99 -5.08 12.43 14.81
C TYR A 99 -5.81 13.51 15.61
N THR A 100 -6.45 13.09 16.71
CA THR A 100 -7.08 14.01 17.66
C THR A 100 -6.06 14.64 18.61
N GLU A 101 -4.97 13.92 18.89
CA GLU A 101 -3.83 14.41 19.68
C GLU A 101 -2.85 15.16 18.79
N THR A 102 -2.27 16.24 19.30
CA THR A 102 -1.26 17.01 18.58
C THR A 102 0.04 16.21 18.49
N LEU A 103 0.51 15.95 17.27
CA LEU A 103 1.82 15.41 16.99
C LEU A 103 2.86 16.50 17.29
N THR A 104 3.82 16.19 18.17
CA THR A 104 4.89 17.13 18.49
C THR A 104 5.99 17.10 17.42
N GLU A 105 6.70 18.21 17.26
CA GLU A 105 7.87 18.27 16.37
C GLU A 105 8.94 17.24 16.75
N ASP A 106 9.14 17.01 18.05
CA ASP A 106 10.06 15.99 18.56
C ASP A 106 9.64 14.58 18.15
N TYR A 107 8.34 14.28 18.19
CA TYR A 107 7.81 12.99 17.73
C TYR A 107 8.01 12.84 16.22
N ILE A 108 7.64 13.85 15.44
CA ILE A 108 7.74 13.84 13.97
C ILE A 108 9.20 13.65 13.53
N SER A 109 10.13 14.41 14.12
CA SER A 109 11.56 14.31 13.81
C SER A 109 12.14 12.96 14.22
N SER A 110 11.86 12.50 15.44
CA SER A 110 12.33 11.18 15.90
C SER A 110 11.79 10.04 15.05
N PHE A 111 10.51 10.10 14.67
CA PHE A 111 9.89 9.09 13.81
C PHE A 111 10.58 9.05 12.44
N ARG A 112 10.84 10.21 11.84
CA ARG A 112 11.53 10.30 10.55
C ARG A 112 12.93 9.70 10.58
N GLU A 113 13.70 9.99 11.63
CA GLU A 113 15.05 9.42 11.78
C GLU A 113 15.00 7.90 11.96
N LEU A 114 14.10 7.39 12.80
CA LEU A 114 13.92 5.94 12.97
C LEU A 114 13.56 5.23 11.66
N VAL A 115 12.75 5.86 10.79
CA VAL A 115 12.42 5.29 9.48
C VAL A 115 13.62 5.30 8.53
N LYS A 116 14.44 6.35 8.54
CA LYS A 116 15.67 6.39 7.75
C LYS A 116 16.66 5.31 8.19
N GLU A 117 16.93 5.23 9.48
CA GLU A 117 17.79 4.20 10.08
C GLU A 117 17.30 2.80 9.70
N ALA A 118 15.98 2.56 9.78
CA ALA A 118 15.41 1.28 9.38
C ALA A 118 15.64 0.94 7.89
N PHE A 119 15.66 1.93 6.98
CA PHE A 119 16.02 1.68 5.58
C PHE A 119 17.51 1.37 5.42
N GLU A 120 18.38 2.10 6.12
CA GLU A 120 19.83 1.83 6.12
C GLU A 120 20.15 0.43 6.65
N GLU A 121 19.48 -0.03 7.70
CA GLU A 121 19.65 -1.39 8.24
C GLU A 121 19.17 -2.52 7.30
N GLN A 122 18.37 -2.18 6.28
CA GLN A 122 17.81 -3.14 5.32
C GLN A 122 18.62 -3.27 4.03
N THR A 123 19.76 -2.58 3.91
CA THR A 123 20.63 -2.70 2.74
C THR A 123 21.30 -4.07 2.66
N ASP A 124 21.59 -4.49 1.44
CA ASP A 124 22.44 -5.64 1.15
C ASP A 124 23.93 -5.26 1.10
N ASP A 125 24.79 -6.21 0.73
CA ASP A 125 26.25 -6.00 0.60
C ASP A 125 26.64 -4.94 -0.45
N SER A 126 25.68 -4.43 -1.24
CA SER A 126 25.88 -3.38 -2.24
C SER A 126 25.30 -2.02 -1.82
N ASP A 127 24.91 -1.87 -0.55
CA ASP A 127 24.22 -0.69 -0.01
C ASP A 127 22.86 -0.40 -0.66
N MET A 128 22.21 -1.44 -1.20
CA MET A 128 20.91 -1.34 -1.89
C MET A 128 19.81 -2.09 -1.15
N ILE A 129 18.58 -1.60 -1.28
CA ILE A 129 17.38 -2.20 -0.69
C ILE A 129 16.56 -2.85 -1.81
N ASP A 130 16.32 -4.16 -1.72
CA ASP A 130 15.36 -4.88 -2.58
C ASP A 130 13.93 -4.62 -2.10
N LEU A 131 13.37 -3.49 -2.54
CA LEU A 131 12.04 -3.05 -2.12
C LEU A 131 10.96 -3.78 -2.92
N LYS A 132 10.16 -4.57 -2.21
CA LYS A 132 9.11 -5.42 -2.79
C LYS A 132 7.74 -4.78 -2.68
N PHE A 133 7.06 -4.69 -3.81
CA PHE A 133 5.69 -4.21 -3.93
C PHE A 133 4.79 -5.34 -4.37
N LYS A 134 3.60 -5.42 -3.77
CA LYS A 134 2.51 -6.24 -4.31
C LYS A 134 1.56 -5.31 -5.05
N ARG A 135 1.47 -5.47 -6.36
CA ARG A 135 0.63 -4.66 -7.23
C ARG A 135 -0.56 -5.45 -7.72
N ILE A 136 -1.69 -4.77 -7.82
CA ILE A 136 -2.91 -5.33 -8.42
C ILE A 136 -2.99 -4.81 -9.85
N TYR A 137 -3.07 -5.74 -10.80
CA TYR A 137 -3.32 -5.46 -12.20
C TYR A 137 -4.75 -5.86 -12.50
N LEU A 138 -5.61 -4.88 -12.76
CA LEU A 138 -7.02 -5.11 -13.10
C LEU A 138 -7.36 -4.40 -14.41
N ILE A 139 -7.92 -5.16 -15.36
CA ILE A 139 -8.46 -4.63 -16.61
C ILE A 139 -9.95 -4.95 -16.60
N ALA A 140 -10.78 -3.94 -16.64
CA ALA A 140 -12.22 -4.09 -16.70
C ALA A 140 -12.82 -3.12 -17.72
N LYS A 141 -13.92 -3.52 -18.34
CA LYS A 141 -14.64 -2.72 -19.33
C LYS A 141 -16.07 -2.53 -18.88
N LYS A 142 -16.54 -1.28 -18.89
CA LYS A 142 -17.95 -0.99 -18.66
C LYS A 142 -18.77 -1.32 -19.90
N GLN A 143 -19.91 -1.97 -19.70
CA GLN A 143 -20.88 -2.16 -20.77
C GLN A 143 -21.60 -0.85 -21.09
#